data_AF-A0A5K3FWB6-F1
#
_entry.id   AF-A0A5K3FWB6-F1
#
_cell.length_a   1.000
_cell.length_b   1.000
_cell.length_c   1.000
_cell.angle_alpha   90.00
_cell.angle_beta   90.00
_cell.angle_gamma   90.00
#
_symmetry.space_group_name_H-M   'P 1'
#
loop_
_entity.id
_entity.type
_entity.pdbx_description
1 polymer ?
#
loop_
_entity_poly.entity_id
_entity_poly.type
_entity_poly.pdbx_seq_one_letter_code
_entity_poly.pdbx_strand_id
1 'polypeptide(L)'
;MLTQSSAILEYIADKHGMVSSCPKRRAILHMLQCEIMDLRVNFVTMCYSPDFEKLKPGFLEKLPQKLEGFEKYLGEKHWLTGDKINYPDFNLCELLMQLVKFEPKCLKNYPKLKAYVERFENLPNLKEYLASSKFQSLCCNNVMAQWRGDN
;
A
#
# COMPACT_ATOMS: atom_id res chain seq x y z
N MET A 1 -8.15 -17.05 18.01
CA MET A 1 -8.00 -15.59 17.84
C MET A 1 -6.82 -15.35 16.92
N LEU A 2 -7.02 -14.71 15.77
CA LEU A 2 -5.95 -14.30 14.86
C LEU A 2 -5.51 -12.87 15.20
N THR A 3 -4.21 -12.64 15.25
CA THR A 3 -3.57 -11.33 15.44
C THR A 3 -2.58 -11.10 14.30
N GLN A 4 -1.97 -9.92 14.22
CA GLN A 4 -1.14 -9.46 13.08
C GLN A 4 -1.97 -9.15 11.83
N SER A 5 -1.96 -7.88 11.40
CA SER A 5 -2.76 -7.40 10.27
C SER A 5 -2.47 -8.16 8.97
N SER A 6 -1.20 -8.45 8.69
CA SER A 6 -0.79 -9.21 7.50
C SER A 6 -1.31 -10.66 7.53
N ALA A 7 -1.31 -11.32 8.70
CA ALA A 7 -1.84 -12.68 8.82
C ALA A 7 -3.36 -12.72 8.70
N ILE A 8 -4.07 -11.72 9.23
CA ILE A 8 -5.52 -11.58 9.06
C ILE A 8 -5.86 -11.35 7.59
N LEU A 9 -5.14 -10.46 6.90
CA LEU A 9 -5.33 -10.19 5.47
C LEU A 9 -5.08 -11.44 4.62
N GLU A 10 -3.99 -12.17 4.88
CA GLU A 10 -3.70 -13.43 4.18
C GLU A 10 -4.76 -14.51 4.46
N TYR A 11 -5.26 -14.63 5.69
CA TYR A 11 -6.33 -15.57 6.03
C TYR A 11 -7.61 -15.29 5.23
N ILE A 12 -7.99 -14.01 5.08
CA ILE A 12 -9.13 -13.63 4.24
C ILE A 12 -8.82 -14.00 2.78
N ALA A 13 -7.63 -13.69 2.28
CA ALA A 13 -7.21 -14.02 0.92
C ALA A 13 -7.27 -15.54 0.64
N ASP A 14 -6.83 -16.36 1.59
CA ASP A 14 -6.85 -17.83 1.49
C ASP A 14 -8.29 -18.36 1.45
N LYS A 15 -9.18 -17.84 2.30
CA LYS A 15 -10.62 -18.15 2.29
C LYS A 15 -11.29 -17.85 0.95
N HIS A 16 -10.75 -16.91 0.18
CA HIS A 16 -11.23 -16.54 -1.15
C HIS A 16 -10.39 -17.12 -2.31
N GLY A 17 -9.52 -18.11 -2.04
CA GLY A 17 -8.75 -18.82 -3.06
C GLY A 17 -7.68 -17.96 -3.75
N MET A 18 -7.26 -16.87 -3.10
CA MET A 18 -6.26 -15.94 -3.64
C MET A 18 -4.82 -16.39 -3.30
N VAL A 19 -4.66 -17.24 -2.29
CA VAL A 19 -3.36 -17.83 -1.93
C VAL A 19 -3.14 -19.12 -2.72
N SER A 20 -2.08 -19.16 -3.52
CA SER A 20 -1.80 -20.31 -4.38
C SER A 20 -1.28 -21.52 -3.59
N SER A 21 -1.78 -22.72 -3.94
CA SER A 21 -1.19 -23.98 -3.49
C SER A 21 0.24 -24.19 -4.01
N CYS A 22 0.64 -23.53 -5.09
CA CYS A 22 2.00 -23.58 -5.63
C CYS A 22 2.98 -22.85 -4.70
N PRO A 23 4.03 -23.53 -4.16
CA PRO A 23 4.96 -22.93 -3.21
C PRO A 23 5.65 -21.67 -3.75
N LYS A 24 6.11 -21.70 -5.02
CA LYS A 24 6.79 -20.56 -5.65
C LYS A 24 5.88 -19.34 -5.77
N ARG A 25 4.61 -19.53 -6.17
CA ARG A 25 3.65 -18.43 -6.30
C ARG A 25 3.32 -17.83 -4.94
N ARG A 26 3.17 -18.66 -3.91
CA ARG A 26 2.96 -18.20 -2.53
C ARG A 26 4.13 -17.40 -1.99
N ALA A 27 5.36 -17.89 -2.21
CA ALA A 27 6.57 -17.19 -1.80
C ALA A 27 6.69 -15.81 -2.47
N ILE A 28 6.26 -15.66 -3.73
CA ILE A 28 6.20 -14.35 -4.41
C ILE A 28 5.19 -13.43 -3.73
N LEU A 29 3.99 -13.91 -3.36
CA LEU A 29 3.02 -13.08 -2.63
C LEU A 29 3.58 -12.60 -1.29
N HIS A 30 4.24 -13.49 -0.54
CA HIS A 30 4.90 -13.14 0.73
C HIS A 30 6.04 -12.13 0.54
N MET A 31 6.89 -12.32 -0.47
CA MET A 31 7.96 -11.38 -0.78
C MET A 31 7.43 -9.97 -1.05
N LEU A 32 6.35 -9.86 -1.84
CA LEU A 32 5.72 -8.57 -2.12
C LEU A 32 5.13 -7.96 -0.86
N GLN A 33 4.42 -8.75 -0.05
CA GLN A 33 3.90 -8.29 1.22
C GLN A 33 5.00 -7.77 2.16
N CYS A 34 6.14 -8.47 2.26
CA CYS A 34 7.29 -8.04 3.05
C CYS A 34 7.86 -6.70 2.55
N GLU A 35 8.11 -6.57 1.24
CA GLU A 35 8.64 -5.32 0.67
C GLU A 35 7.71 -4.12 0.90
N ILE A 36 6.39 -4.33 0.80
CA ILE A 36 5.38 -3.30 1.12
C ILE A 36 5.43 -2.94 2.60
N MET A 37 5.55 -3.92 3.48
CA MET A 37 5.63 -3.70 4.92
C MET A 37 6.91 -2.95 5.33
N ASP A 38 8.04 -3.21 4.69
CA ASP A 38 9.29 -2.47 4.94
C ASP A 38 9.13 -0.97 4.62
N LEU A 39 8.51 -0.64 3.48
CA LEU A 39 8.19 0.75 3.15
C LEU A 39 7.19 1.35 4.14
N ARG A 40 6.13 0.60 4.49
CA ARG A 40 5.10 1.06 5.44
C ARG A 40 5.69 1.35 6.82
N VAL A 41 6.52 0.45 7.34
CA VAL A 41 7.16 0.63 8.66
C VAL A 41 8.07 1.85 8.64
N ASN A 42 8.85 2.06 7.59
CA ASN A 42 9.69 3.24 7.46
C ASN A 42 8.86 4.54 7.48
N PHE A 43 7.82 4.60 6.65
CA PHE A 43 6.92 5.75 6.57
C PHE A 43 6.23 6.04 7.91
N VAL A 44 5.61 5.01 8.52
CA VAL A 44 4.90 5.15 9.80
C VAL A 44 5.87 5.52 10.93
N THR A 45 7.05 4.92 10.99
CA THR A 45 8.05 5.26 12.02
C THR A 45 8.41 6.75 11.97
N MET A 46 8.61 7.30 10.77
CA MET A 46 8.81 8.73 10.59
C MET A 46 7.60 9.54 11.06
N CYS A 47 6.38 9.17 10.67
CA CYS A 47 5.15 9.88 11.05
C CYS A 47 4.90 9.97 12.56
N TYR A 48 5.41 9.02 13.36
CA TYR A 48 5.27 9.02 14.82
C TYR A 48 6.50 9.56 15.56
N SER A 49 7.58 9.88 14.86
CA SER A 49 8.80 10.39 15.50
C SER A 49 8.61 11.85 15.94
N PRO A 50 9.06 12.25 17.15
CA PRO A 50 9.09 13.66 17.54
C PRO A 50 10.02 14.51 16.65
N ASP A 51 10.95 13.88 15.93
CA ASP A 51 11.83 14.51 14.96
C ASP A 51 11.28 14.45 13.51
N PHE A 52 9.97 14.26 13.32
CA PHE A 52 9.32 14.12 12.02
C PHE A 52 9.82 15.12 10.96
N GLU A 53 9.84 16.42 11.28
CA GLU A 53 10.26 17.46 10.34
C GLU A 53 11.73 17.32 9.90
N LYS A 54 12.61 16.81 10.77
CA LYS A 54 14.02 16.55 10.44
C LYS A 54 14.19 15.29 9.61
N LEU A 55 13.34 14.28 9.84
CA LEU A 55 13.42 12.98 9.16
C LEU A 55 12.76 13.00 7.77
N LYS A 56 11.73 13.83 7.59
CA LYS A 56 10.95 13.93 6.35
C LYS A 56 11.80 14.12 5.08
N PRO A 57 12.77 15.06 5.03
CA PRO A 57 13.62 15.21 3.84
C PRO A 57 14.36 13.93 3.46
N GLY A 58 14.94 13.22 4.43
CA GLY A 58 15.68 11.97 4.18
C GLY A 58 14.78 10.81 3.76
N PHE A 59 13.52 10.76 4.22
CA PHE A 59 12.53 9.83 3.69
C PHE A 59 12.19 10.15 2.24
N LEU A 60 11.90 11.42 1.92
CA LEU A 60 11.55 11.85 0.57
C LEU A 60 12.70 11.70 -0.43
N GLU A 61 13.95 11.79 0.01
CA GLU A 61 15.13 11.51 -0.81
C GLU A 61 15.21 10.02 -1.22
N LYS A 62 14.84 9.10 -0.32
CA LYS A 62 14.93 7.65 -0.54
C LYS A 62 13.67 7.06 -1.18
N LEU A 63 12.52 7.71 -1.02
CA LEU A 63 11.24 7.26 -1.55
C LEU A 63 11.28 6.98 -3.07
N PRO A 64 11.89 7.83 -3.92
CA PRO A 64 12.02 7.57 -5.35
C PRO A 64 12.63 6.21 -5.70
N GLN A 65 13.63 5.75 -4.96
CA GLN A 65 14.28 4.45 -5.20
C GLN A 65 13.31 3.29 -4.95
N LYS A 66 12.49 3.37 -3.89
CA LYS A 66 11.47 2.37 -3.58
C LYS A 66 10.35 2.37 -4.61
N LEU A 67 9.85 3.54 -4.99
CA LEU A 67 8.82 3.68 -6.03
C LEU A 67 9.31 3.18 -7.39
N GLU A 68 10.57 3.46 -7.75
CA GLU A 68 11.17 2.93 -8.97
C GLU A 68 11.24 1.39 -8.96
N GLY A 69 11.54 0.78 -7.81
CA GLY A 69 11.50 -0.67 -7.62
C GLY A 69 10.12 -1.25 -7.91
N PHE A 70 9.06 -0.66 -7.35
CA PHE A 70 7.68 -1.09 -7.61
C PHE A 70 7.23 -0.83 -9.04
N GLU A 71 7.56 0.32 -9.63
CA GLU A 71 7.25 0.68 -11.03
C GLU A 71 7.88 -0.35 -11.99
N LYS A 72 9.16 -0.68 -11.80
CA LYS A 72 9.88 -1.69 -12.59
C LYS A 72 9.29 -3.08 -12.39
N TYR A 73 9.01 -3.45 -11.14
CA TYR A 73 8.44 -4.76 -10.85
C TYR A 73 7.05 -4.91 -11.44
N LEU A 74 6.19 -3.89 -11.34
CA LEU A 74 4.87 -3.87 -11.97
C LEU A 74 5.00 -4.09 -13.49
N GLY A 75 5.93 -3.39 -14.14
CA GLY A 75 6.24 -3.63 -15.56
C GLY A 75 5.00 -3.40 -16.43
N GLU A 76 4.59 -4.40 -17.20
CA GLU A 76 3.35 -4.38 -17.99
C GLU A 76 2.20 -5.16 -17.32
N LYS A 77 2.40 -5.65 -16.10
CA LYS A 77 1.36 -6.42 -15.39
C LYS A 77 0.21 -5.50 -15.00
N HIS A 78 -0.99 -6.06 -15.02
CA HIS A 78 -2.19 -5.34 -14.62
C HIS A 78 -2.20 -5.01 -13.12
N TRP A 79 -1.74 -5.96 -12.31
CA TRP A 79 -1.51 -5.88 -10.88
C TRP A 79 -0.09 -6.32 -10.53
N LEU A 80 0.40 -6.00 -9.32
CA LEU A 80 1.71 -6.43 -8.86
C LEU A 80 1.85 -7.96 -8.89
N THR A 81 0.72 -8.65 -8.70
CA THR A 81 0.61 -10.12 -8.72
C THR A 81 0.24 -10.73 -10.06
N GLY A 82 0.22 -9.96 -11.15
CA GLY A 82 -0.09 -10.44 -12.50
C GLY A 82 -1.42 -9.90 -13.04
N ASP A 83 -2.22 -10.74 -13.69
CA ASP A 83 -3.47 -10.32 -14.34
C ASP A 83 -4.62 -10.14 -13.36
N LYS A 84 -4.58 -10.85 -12.23
CA LYS A 84 -5.61 -10.81 -11.19
C LYS A 84 -5.06 -10.12 -9.95
N ILE A 85 -5.91 -9.28 -9.35
CA ILE A 85 -5.61 -8.62 -8.09
C ILE A 85 -5.46 -9.64 -6.97
N ASN A 86 -4.53 -9.39 -6.05
CA ASN A 86 -4.32 -10.23 -4.88
C ASN A 86 -4.08 -9.39 -3.62
N TYR A 87 -3.99 -10.02 -2.44
CA TYR A 87 -3.91 -9.32 -1.16
C TYR A 87 -2.72 -8.33 -1.03
N PRO A 88 -1.52 -8.55 -1.61
CA PRO A 88 -0.46 -7.55 -1.57
C PRO A 88 -0.84 -6.28 -2.34
N ASP A 89 -1.68 -6.38 -3.38
CA ASP A 89 -2.11 -5.21 -4.14
C ASP A 89 -2.96 -4.26 -3.31
N PHE A 90 -3.89 -4.80 -2.51
CA PHE A 90 -4.70 -3.98 -1.59
C PHE A 90 -3.81 -3.20 -0.62
N ASN A 91 -2.77 -3.86 -0.11
CA ASN A 91 -1.84 -3.25 0.84
C ASN A 91 -0.95 -2.17 0.19
N LEU A 92 -0.44 -2.42 -1.03
CA LEU A 92 0.36 -1.43 -1.76
C LEU A 92 -0.49 -0.24 -2.21
N CYS A 93 -1.66 -0.47 -2.81
CA CYS A 93 -2.55 0.60 -3.24
C CYS A 93 -2.91 1.52 -2.09
N GLU A 94 -3.31 0.96 -0.95
CA GLU A 94 -3.63 1.74 0.25
C GLU A 94 -2.42 2.58 0.71
N LEU A 95 -1.22 1.99 0.75
CA LEU A 95 0.01 2.72 1.11
C LEU A 95 0.33 3.84 0.11
N LEU A 96 0.20 3.59 -1.19
CA LEU A 96 0.44 4.59 -2.24
C LEU A 96 -0.56 5.73 -2.16
N MET A 97 -1.84 5.45 -1.88
CA MET A 97 -2.85 6.48 -1.63
C MET A 97 -2.45 7.37 -0.43
N GLN A 98 -1.97 6.78 0.66
CA GLN A 98 -1.45 7.56 1.80
C GLN A 98 -0.22 8.41 1.41
N LEU A 99 0.72 7.84 0.64
CA LEU A 99 1.91 8.56 0.19
C LEU A 99 1.59 9.70 -0.78
N VAL A 100 0.57 9.56 -1.63
CA VAL A 100 0.06 10.66 -2.46
C VAL A 100 -0.57 11.74 -1.57
N LYS A 101 -1.31 11.38 -0.53
CA LYS A 101 -1.80 12.35 0.46
C LYS A 101 -0.67 13.09 1.18
N PHE A 102 0.42 12.37 1.47
CA PHE A 102 1.61 12.91 2.16
C PHE A 102 2.47 13.83 1.27
N GLU A 103 2.71 13.41 0.03
CA GLU A 103 3.49 14.11 -0.98
C GLU A 103 2.77 13.97 -2.34
N PRO A 104 1.91 14.93 -2.72
CA PRO A 104 1.02 14.83 -3.88
C PRO A 104 1.71 14.55 -5.22
N LYS A 105 2.99 14.87 -5.35
CA LYS A 105 3.75 14.69 -6.58
C LYS A 105 4.64 13.44 -6.56
N CYS A 106 4.60 12.61 -5.50
CA CYS A 106 5.49 11.45 -5.37
C CYS A 106 5.34 10.45 -6.53
N LEU A 107 4.15 10.34 -7.14
CA LEU A 107 3.90 9.45 -8.28
C LEU A 107 4.07 10.11 -9.66
N LYS A 108 4.46 11.39 -9.74
CA LYS A 108 4.52 12.13 -11.02
C LYS A 108 5.39 11.44 -12.08
N ASN A 109 6.50 10.82 -11.65
CA ASN A 109 7.46 10.18 -12.54
C ASN A 109 7.22 8.65 -12.68
N TYR A 110 6.14 8.13 -12.11
CA TYR A 110 5.83 6.69 -12.04
C TYR A 110 4.44 6.44 -12.64
N PRO A 111 4.28 6.58 -13.98
CA PRO A 111 2.98 6.55 -14.63
C PRO A 111 2.27 5.20 -14.45
N LYS A 112 2.99 4.07 -14.33
CA LYS A 112 2.36 2.76 -14.16
C LYS A 112 1.82 2.61 -12.75
N LEU A 113 2.55 3.04 -11.73
CA LEU A 113 2.05 3.10 -10.35
C LEU A 113 0.87 4.05 -10.22
N LYS A 114 0.90 5.21 -10.90
CA LYS A 114 -0.25 6.11 -10.94
C LYS A 114 -1.48 5.42 -11.53
N ALA A 115 -1.35 4.79 -12.70
CA ALA A 115 -2.43 4.05 -13.34
C ALA A 115 -2.90 2.84 -12.51
N TYR A 116 -2.00 2.21 -11.75
CA TYR A 116 -2.30 1.10 -10.84
C TYR A 116 -3.17 1.54 -9.66
N VAL A 117 -2.86 2.68 -9.03
CA VAL A 117 -3.71 3.25 -7.96
C VAL A 117 -5.06 3.69 -8.52
N GLU A 118 -5.08 4.41 -9.64
CA GLU A 118 -6.33 4.83 -10.29
C GLU A 118 -7.21 3.61 -10.61
N ARG A 119 -6.62 2.51 -11.09
CA ARG A 119 -7.36 1.28 -11.37
C ARG A 119 -7.98 0.69 -10.11
N PHE A 120 -7.25 0.67 -9.01
CA PHE A 120 -7.71 0.17 -7.72
C PHE A 120 -8.89 0.99 -7.20
N GLU A 121 -8.77 2.32 -7.18
CA GLU A 121 -9.84 3.25 -6.77
C GLU A 121 -11.11 3.11 -7.63
N ASN A 122 -10.95 2.64 -8.87
CA ASN A 122 -12.05 2.42 -9.80
C ASN A 122 -12.67 1.02 -9.75
N LEU A 123 -12.23 0.13 -8.85
CA LEU A 123 -12.87 -1.17 -8.66
C LEU A 123 -14.35 -0.98 -8.24
N PRO A 124 -15.33 -1.61 -8.92
CA PRO A 124 -16.76 -1.39 -8.65
C PRO A 124 -17.13 -1.59 -7.19
N ASN A 125 -16.72 -2.71 -6.59
CA ASN A 125 -17.02 -3.03 -5.19
C ASN A 125 -16.33 -2.07 -4.21
N LEU A 126 -15.15 -1.54 -4.57
CA LEU A 126 -14.47 -0.55 -3.74
C LEU A 126 -15.20 0.80 -3.80
N LYS A 127 -15.58 1.25 -5.01
CA LYS A 127 -16.39 2.46 -5.17
C LYS A 127 -17.70 2.41 -4.39
N GLU A 128 -18.40 1.28 -4.48
CA GLU A 128 -19.63 1.06 -3.71
C GLU A 128 -19.36 1.11 -2.21
N TYR A 129 -18.30 0.44 -1.73
CA TYR A 129 -17.91 0.49 -0.33
C TYR A 129 -17.59 1.90 0.15
N LEU A 130 -16.75 2.64 -0.59
CA LEU A 130 -16.34 4.02 -0.27
C LEU A 130 -17.52 5.00 -0.26
N ALA A 131 -18.57 4.75 -1.05
CA ALA A 131 -19.79 5.55 -1.07
C ALA A 131 -20.80 5.16 0.02
N SER A 132 -20.60 4.02 0.69
CA SER A 132 -21.54 3.49 1.69
C SER A 132 -21.34 4.12 3.08
N SER A 133 -22.38 4.08 3.92
CA SER A 133 -22.30 4.51 5.33
C SER A 133 -21.37 3.65 6.20
N LYS A 134 -20.89 2.52 5.69
CA LYS A 134 -19.91 1.66 6.38
C LYS A 134 -18.49 2.21 6.25
N PHE A 135 -18.22 3.02 5.23
CA PHE A 135 -16.92 3.63 5.06
C PHE A 135 -16.76 4.76 6.07
N GLN A 136 -15.71 4.68 6.86
CA GLN A 136 -15.34 5.73 7.79
C GLN A 136 -14.11 6.42 7.24
N SER A 137 -14.27 7.69 6.83
CA SER A 137 -13.16 8.54 6.44
C SER A 137 -12.37 8.92 7.70
N LEU A 138 -11.38 8.09 8.03
CA LEU A 138 -10.48 8.30 9.16
C LEU A 138 -9.15 8.88 8.67
N CYS A 139 -8.44 9.53 9.60
CA CYS A 139 -7.04 9.91 9.38
C CYS A 139 -6.20 8.65 9.12
N CYS A 140 -5.14 8.79 8.31
CA CYS A 140 -4.21 7.70 8.00
C CYS A 140 -3.51 7.16 9.26
N ASN A 141 -3.14 8.06 10.19
CA ASN A 141 -2.52 7.70 11.47
C ASN A 141 -3.34 8.20 12.67
N ASN A 142 -3.06 7.63 13.84
CA ASN A 142 -3.72 7.98 15.10
C ASN A 142 -3.35 9.40 15.58
N VAL A 143 -4.10 9.94 16.54
CA VAL A 143 -3.97 11.30 17.10
C VAL A 143 -2.60 11.63 17.69
N MET A 144 -1.77 10.63 17.98
CA MET A 144 -0.42 10.82 18.52
C MET A 144 0.65 11.04 17.43
N ALA A 145 0.32 10.81 16.16
CA ALA A 145 1.27 10.97 15.06
C ALA A 145 1.52 12.45 14.75
N GLN A 146 2.75 12.79 14.39
CA GLN A 146 3.11 14.11 13.87
C GLN A 146 2.50 14.36 12.49
N TRP A 147 2.32 13.31 11.68
CA TRP A 147 1.53 13.37 10.45
C TRP A 147 0.36 12.39 10.48
N ARG A 148 -0.86 12.93 10.41
CA ARG A 148 -2.11 12.16 10.53
C ARG A 148 -2.83 11.95 9.20
N GLY A 149 -2.60 12.79 8.20
CA GLY A 149 -3.29 12.73 6.91
C GLY A 149 -4.69 13.37 6.93
N ASP A 150 -4.90 14.32 7.84
CA ASP A 150 -6.09 15.19 7.98
C ASP A 150 -6.02 16.47 7.14
N ASN A 151 -4.88 16.78 6.51
CA ASN A 151 -4.70 17.89 5.58
C ASN A 151 -5.15 17.55 4.15
#